data_AF-A0A257GRX4-F1
#
_entry.id   AF-A0A257GRX4-F1
#
_cell.length_a   1.000
_cell.length_b   1.000
_cell.length_c   1.000
_cell.angle_alpha   90.00
_cell.angle_beta   90.00
_cell.angle_gamma   90.00
#
_symmetry.space_group_name_H-M   'P 1'
#
loop_
_entity.id
_entity.type
_entity.pdbx_description
1 polymer ?
#
loop_
_entity_poly.entity_id
_entity_poly.type
_entity_poly.pdbx_seq_one_letter_code
_entity_poly.pdbx_strand_id
1 'polypeptide(L)'
;MADYPSFREGYQDTAVIDVAYGAAQSEGAAGTIYSTVPLALAAHQTDGSVAFYAGCYTLAQVQPAVQELPPFRPIEIREGHLRPAKSLDVPSDACKD
;
A
#
# COMPACT_ATOMS: atom_id res chain seq x y z
N MET A 1 -4.94 -2.07 12.89
CA MET A 1 -5.83 -1.77 11.75
C MET A 1 -7.02 -0.99 12.27
N ALA A 2 -7.40 0.07 11.58
CA ALA A 2 -8.67 0.76 11.86
C ALA A 2 -9.84 -0.21 11.64
N ASP A 3 -10.92 -0.06 12.40
CA ASP A 3 -12.17 -0.79 12.14
C ASP A 3 -12.83 -0.31 10.83
N TYR A 4 -13.77 -1.10 10.31
CA TYR A 4 -14.43 -0.78 9.03
C TYR A 4 -15.13 0.59 8.99
N PRO A 5 -15.92 0.99 10.02
CA PRO A 5 -16.44 2.36 10.11
C PRO A 5 -15.36 3.44 9.97
N SER A 6 -14.28 3.34 10.76
CA SER A 6 -13.17 4.30 10.72
C SER A 6 -12.48 4.32 9.34
N PHE A 7 -12.29 3.15 8.72
CA PHE A 7 -11.77 3.04 7.37
C PHE A 7 -12.68 3.75 6.35
N ARG A 8 -13.99 3.46 6.37
CA ARG A 8 -14.95 4.06 5.45
C ARG A 8 -15.02 5.57 5.59
N GLU A 9 -15.06 6.07 6.82
CA GLU A 9 -15.09 7.50 7.12
C GLU A 9 -13.85 8.23 6.57
N GLY A 10 -12.67 7.64 6.71
CA GLY A 10 -11.42 8.22 6.20
C GLY A 10 -11.35 8.40 4.67
N TYR A 11 -12.22 7.72 3.91
CA TYR A 11 -12.31 7.83 2.45
C TYR A 11 -13.61 8.47 1.95
N GLN A 12 -14.48 8.94 2.84
CA GLN A 12 -15.84 9.37 2.47
C GLN A 12 -15.87 10.51 1.42
N ASP A 13 -14.86 11.38 1.46
CA ASP A 13 -14.75 12.55 0.58
C ASP A 13 -13.83 12.29 -0.63
N THR A 14 -13.26 11.10 -0.74
CA THR A 14 -12.34 10.72 -1.84
C THR A 14 -13.13 10.29 -3.07
N ALA A 15 -12.90 10.97 -4.19
CA ALA A 15 -13.47 10.62 -5.49
C ALA A 15 -12.59 9.62 -6.24
N VAL A 16 -11.28 9.86 -6.29
CA VAL A 16 -10.31 9.05 -7.05
C VAL A 16 -8.97 9.03 -6.29
N ILE A 17 -8.28 7.89 -6.35
CA ILE A 17 -6.88 7.78 -5.94
C ILE A 17 -6.04 7.47 -7.17
N ASP A 18 -5.09 8.34 -7.49
CA ASP A 18 -3.97 7.97 -8.37
C ASP A 18 -2.82 7.43 -7.53
N VAL A 19 -2.14 6.41 -8.05
CA VAL A 19 -1.02 5.76 -7.35
C VAL A 19 0.18 5.65 -8.29
N ALA A 20 1.35 6.02 -7.76
CA ALA A 20 2.63 5.68 -8.36
C ALA A 20 3.40 4.73 -7.44
N TYR A 21 4.08 3.75 -8.03
CA TYR A 21 4.85 2.74 -7.31
C TYR A 21 6.33 2.82 -7.68
N GLY A 22 7.20 2.61 -6.70
CA GLY A 22 8.61 2.30 -6.89
C GLY A 22 8.83 0.81 -7.11
N ALA A 23 10.10 0.43 -7.27
CA ALA A 23 10.48 -0.97 -7.37
C ALA A 23 10.22 -1.70 -6.04
N ALA A 24 9.52 -2.83 -6.10
CA ALA A 24 9.32 -3.68 -4.94
C ALA A 24 10.64 -4.37 -4.55
N GLN A 25 10.90 -4.47 -3.25
CA GLN A 25 12.00 -5.26 -2.71
C GLN A 25 11.41 -6.42 -1.92
N SER A 26 11.82 -7.65 -2.23
CA SER A 26 11.27 -8.85 -1.62
C SER A 26 12.34 -9.60 -0.84
N GLU A 27 12.01 -9.98 0.38
CA GLU A 27 12.81 -10.89 1.19
C GLU A 27 12.02 -12.21 1.33
N GLY A 28 12.61 -13.28 0.80
CA GLY A 28 12.04 -14.62 0.90
C GLY A 28 12.30 -15.22 2.28
N ALA A 29 11.24 -15.58 3.02
CA ALA A 29 11.33 -16.39 4.22
C ALA A 29 10.74 -17.80 3.99
N ALA A 30 10.92 -18.70 4.94
CA ALA A 30 10.34 -20.04 4.90
C ALA A 30 8.81 -19.98 5.09
N GLY A 31 8.07 -19.87 3.98
CA GLY A 31 6.60 -19.97 3.94
C GLY A 31 5.86 -18.67 3.57
N THR A 32 6.48 -17.51 3.80
CA THR A 32 5.91 -16.20 3.41
C THR A 32 7.00 -15.34 2.79
N ILE A 33 6.68 -14.72 1.67
CA ILE A 33 7.48 -13.67 1.05
C ILE A 33 6.96 -12.33 1.59
N TYR A 34 7.85 -11.52 2.15
CA TYR A 34 7.55 -10.14 2.50
C TYR A 34 8.14 -9.22 1.45
N SER A 35 7.34 -8.25 0.99
CA SER A 35 7.79 -7.26 0.02
C SER A 35 7.52 -5.86 0.52
N THR A 36 8.50 -4.98 0.44
CA THR A 36 8.31 -3.54 0.62
C THR A 36 8.05 -2.88 -0.74
N VAL A 37 7.04 -2.03 -0.81
CA VAL A 37 6.64 -1.31 -2.03
C VAL A 37 6.62 0.18 -1.74
N PRO A 38 7.61 0.95 -2.21
CA PRO A 38 7.58 2.40 -2.17
C PRO A 38 6.39 2.91 -3.00
N LEU A 39 5.66 3.90 -2.52
CA LEU A 39 4.56 4.49 -3.27
C LEU A 39 4.33 5.98 -2.98
N ALA A 40 3.59 6.62 -3.89
CA ALA A 40 2.95 7.91 -3.70
C ALA A 40 1.49 7.83 -4.15
N LEU A 41 0.62 8.58 -3.47
CA LEU A 41 -0.82 8.67 -3.69
C LEU A 41 -1.22 10.13 -3.93
N ALA A 42 -2.13 10.35 -4.89
CA ALA A 42 -2.89 11.59 -5.00
C ALA A 42 -4.36 11.27 -4.74
N ALA A 43 -4.88 11.76 -3.62
CA ALA A 43 -6.28 11.60 -3.24
C ALA A 43 -7.09 12.80 -3.71
N HIS A 44 -7.76 12.62 -4.84
CA HIS A 44 -8.68 13.61 -5.40
C HIS A 44 -9.97 13.58 -4.60
N GLN A 45 -10.30 14.70 -3.97
CA GLN A 45 -11.50 14.85 -3.18
C GLN A 45 -12.68 15.26 -4.07
N THR A 46 -13.89 15.03 -3.57
CA THR A 46 -15.15 15.41 -4.24
C THR A 46 -15.32 16.93 -4.39
N ASP A 47 -14.63 17.74 -3.58
CA ASP A 47 -14.60 19.20 -3.67
C ASP A 47 -13.56 19.75 -4.67
N GLY A 48 -12.81 18.86 -5.34
CA GLY A 48 -11.76 19.20 -6.29
C GLY A 48 -10.39 19.46 -5.66
N SER A 49 -10.24 19.39 -4.34
CA SER A 49 -8.93 19.43 -3.69
C SER A 49 -8.17 18.12 -3.88
N VAL A 50 -6.84 18.18 -3.77
CA VAL A 50 -5.97 17.01 -3.90
C VAL A 50 -5.03 16.94 -2.71
N ALA A 51 -5.04 15.80 -2.01
CA ALA A 51 -4.10 15.52 -0.93
C ALA A 51 -3.06 14.49 -1.41
N PHE A 52 -1.78 14.80 -1.22
CA PHE A 52 -0.69 13.91 -1.60
C PHE A 52 -0.10 13.19 -0.39
N TYR A 53 0.18 11.90 -0.56
CA TYR A 53 0.84 11.07 0.44
C TYR A 53 1.93 10.24 -0.21
N ALA A 54 2.98 9.92 0.52
CA ALA A 54 4.01 9.00 0.06
C ALA A 54 4.53 8.16 1.23
N GLY A 55 5.06 6.99 0.92
CA GLY A 55 5.54 6.06 1.94
C GLY A 55 5.73 4.64 1.43
N CYS A 56 5.54 3.67 2.31
CA CYS A 56 5.81 2.28 2.03
C CYS A 56 4.63 1.39 2.41
N TYR A 57 4.32 0.41 1.56
CA TYR A 57 3.53 -0.75 1.94
C TYR A 57 4.42 -1.95 2.19
N THR A 58 4.10 -2.69 3.25
CA THR A 58 4.61 -4.06 3.46
C THR A 58 3.53 -5.03 2.99
N LEU A 59 3.87 -5.85 2.00
CA LEU A 59 3.01 -6.91 1.48
C LEU A 59 3.43 -8.26 2.05
N ALA A 60 2.45 -9.14 2.27
CA ALA A 60 2.66 -10.52 2.66
C ALA A 60 2.07 -11.45 1.61
N GLN A 61 2.88 -12.39 1.12
CA GLN A 61 2.47 -13.41 0.17
C GLN A 61 2.84 -14.79 0.70
N VAL A 62 1.86 -15.69 0.87
CA VAL A 62 2.15 -17.11 1.15
C VAL A 62 2.94 -17.67 -0.02
N GLN A 63 4.07 -18.34 0.27
CA GLN A 63 4.97 -18.89 -0.74
C GLN A 63 4.16 -19.73 -1.76
N PRO A 64 4.19 -19.40 -3.07
CA PRO A 64 3.36 -20.10 -4.06
C PRO A 64 3.55 -21.62 -4.07
N ALA A 65 4.78 -22.07 -3.84
CA ALA A 65 5.14 -23.49 -3.83
C ALA A 65 4.45 -24.31 -2.72
N VAL A 66 3.90 -23.68 -1.67
CA VAL A 66 3.18 -24.39 -0.59
C VAL A 66 1.65 -24.32 -0.75
N GLN A 67 1.16 -23.67 -1.81
CA GLN A 67 -0.26 -23.55 -2.10
C GLN A 67 -0.68 -24.55 -3.19
N GLU A 68 -0.73 -25.85 -2.85
CA GLU A 68 -0.97 -26.91 -3.83
C GLU A 68 -2.43 -26.99 -4.33
N LEU A 69 -3.40 -26.61 -3.48
CA LEU A 69 -4.83 -26.70 -3.77
C LEU A 69 -5.57 -25.40 -3.41
N PRO A 70 -6.61 -25.01 -4.17
CA PRO A 70 -7.48 -23.90 -3.81
C PRO A 70 -8.19 -24.10 -2.44
N PRO A 71 -8.59 -23.02 -1.75
CA PRO A 71 -8.47 -21.62 -2.18
C PRO A 71 -7.06 -21.05 -1.98
N PHE A 72 -6.58 -20.32 -2.99
CA PHE A 72 -5.33 -19.59 -2.88
C PHE A 72 -5.49 -18.38 -1.97
N ARG A 73 -4.48 -18.14 -1.13
CA ARG A 73 -4.36 -16.93 -0.33
C ARG A 73 -3.80 -15.81 -1.22
N PRO A 74 -4.54 -14.71 -1.41
CA PRO A 74 -4.05 -13.56 -2.17
C PRO A 74 -2.90 -12.89 -1.42
N ILE A 75 -2.18 -12.01 -2.12
CA ILE A 75 -1.24 -11.10 -1.49
C ILE A 75 -2.03 -10.10 -0.64
N GLU A 76 -1.58 -9.88 0.58
CA GLU A 76 -2.21 -8.98 1.53
C GLU A 76 -1.31 -7.76 1.76
N ILE A 77 -1.90 -6.55 1.82
CA ILE A 77 -1.23 -5.39 2.41
C ILE A 77 -1.25 -5.60 3.91
N ARG A 78 -0.09 -5.88 4.50
CA ARG A 78 0.04 -6.14 5.93
C ARG A 78 -0.01 -4.84 6.72
N GLU A 79 0.66 -3.81 6.22
CA GLU A 79 0.71 -2.48 6.82
C GLU A 79 1.14 -1.43 5.79
N GLY A 80 0.89 -0.17 6.14
CA GLY A 80 1.30 0.98 5.37
C GLY A 80 1.69 2.15 6.24
N HIS A 81 2.83 2.74 5.93
CA HIS A 81 3.35 3.93 6.60
C HIS A 81 3.44 5.04 5.57
N LEU A 82 2.44 5.93 5.59
CA LEU A 82 2.36 7.07 4.66
C LEU A 82 2.45 8.38 5.43
N ARG A 83 3.09 9.35 4.80
CA ARG A 83 3.26 10.73 5.28
C ARG A 83 2.80 11.74 4.22
N PRO A 84 2.39 12.95 4.62
CA PRO A 84 2.06 14.01 3.65
C PRO A 84 3.20 14.24 2.66
N ALA A 85 2.85 14.42 1.39
CA ALA A 85 3.77 14.66 0.29
C ALA A 85 3.37 15.94 -0.48
N LYS A 86 4.11 16.25 -1.55
CA LYS A 86 3.86 17.44 -2.39
C LYS A 86 3.42 17.11 -3.82
N SER A 87 3.60 15.86 -4.24
CA SER A 87 3.37 15.39 -5.60
C SER A 87 3.17 13.87 -5.61
N LEU A 88 2.87 13.33 -6.79
CA LEU A 88 2.79 11.89 -7.05
C LEU A 88 4.18 11.25 -7.30
N ASP A 89 5.26 11.97 -6.99
CA ASP A 89 6.62 11.44 -7.14
C ASP A 89 6.94 10.47 -5.99
N VAL A 90 7.37 9.26 -6.32
CA VAL A 90 7.75 8.25 -5.32
C VAL A 90 9.13 8.60 -4.74
N PRO A 91 9.24 8.93 -3.43
CA PRO A 91 10.51 9.28 -2.83
C PRO A 91 11.48 8.09 -2.78
N SER A 92 12.77 8.33 -2.99
CA SER A 92 13.80 7.27 -2.88
C SER A 92 13.95 6.69 -1.46
N ASP A 93 13.44 7.42 -0.47
CA ASP A 93 13.42 7.06 0.96
C ASP A 93 12.03 6.61 1.43
N ALA A 94 11.08 6.31 0.53
CA ALA A 94 9.70 6.03 0.95
C ALA A 94 9.57 4.83 1.90
N CYS A 95 10.49 3.86 1.82
CA CYS A 95 10.59 2.69 2.69
C CYS A 95 11.75 2.76 3.71
N LYS A 96 12.26 3.96 4.00
CA LYS A 96 13.19 4.18 5.10
C LYS A 96 12.40 4.73 6.28
N ASP A 97 12.47 4.06 7.42
CA ASP A 97 11.86 4.48 8.68
C ASP A 97 12.41 5.82 9.19
#